data_AF-A0A317D7F8-F1
#
_entry.id   AF-A0A317D7F8-F1
#
_cell.length_a   1.000
_cell.length_b   1.000
_cell.length_c   1.000
_cell.angle_alpha   90.00
_cell.angle_beta   90.00
_cell.angle_gamma   90.00
#
_symmetry.space_group_name_H-M   'P 1'
#
loop_
_entity.id
_entity.type
_entity.pdbx_description
1 polymer ?
#
loop_
_entity_poly.entity_id
_entity_poly.type
_entity_poly.pdbx_seq_one_letter_code
_entity_poly.pdbx_strand_id
1 'polypeptide(L)'
;MDGGPPDLFQAARRGMQEELHIGDDQYDLRLLAFHVATSLSQWGVMLLARLSAMSRADFEAHLSRGVEDGWEHRAIEYVLFEPVSTLRYLLRPDRRDNWTPAAPGLCYLALVNMYGRRQVDAALDRVLRDLS
;
A
#
# COMPACT_ATOMS: atom_id res chain seq x y z
N MET A 1 -26.90 -12.23 -3.23
CA MET A 1 -25.76 -12.42 -2.32
C MET A 1 -25.79 -13.87 -1.91
N ASP A 2 -24.83 -14.64 -2.38
CA ASP A 2 -24.97 -16.10 -2.47
C ASP A 2 -24.60 -16.82 -1.15
N GLY A 3 -24.56 -16.07 -0.05
CA GLY A 3 -24.29 -16.58 1.31
C GLY A 3 -22.87 -17.11 1.54
N GLY A 4 -22.03 -17.14 0.51
CA GLY A 4 -20.64 -17.59 0.61
C GLY A 4 -19.75 -16.60 1.38
N PRO A 5 -18.60 -17.08 1.91
CA PRO A 5 -17.63 -16.21 2.55
C PRO A 5 -17.09 -15.17 1.54
N PRO A 6 -16.71 -13.97 2.01
CA PRO A 6 -16.16 -12.95 1.12
C PRO A 6 -14.84 -13.41 0.50
N ASP A 7 -14.70 -13.21 -0.81
CA ASP A 7 -13.43 -13.40 -1.51
C ASP A 7 -12.61 -12.10 -1.42
N LEU A 8 -11.62 -12.13 -0.53
CA LEU A 8 -10.78 -10.99 -0.22
C LEU A 8 -9.82 -10.63 -1.36
N PHE A 9 -9.41 -11.61 -2.16
CA PHE A 9 -8.55 -11.36 -3.33
C PHE A 9 -9.37 -10.73 -4.46
N GLN A 10 -10.61 -11.19 -4.68
CA GLN A 10 -11.51 -10.55 -5.63
C GLN A 10 -11.87 -9.12 -5.24
N ALA A 11 -12.10 -8.86 -3.95
CA ALA A 11 -12.31 -7.49 -3.47
C ALA A 11 -11.10 -6.59 -3.75
N ALA A 12 -9.88 -7.08 -3.51
CA ALA A 12 -8.65 -6.34 -3.80
C ALA A 12 -8.44 -6.10 -5.30
N ARG A 13 -8.70 -7.11 -6.14
CA ARG A 13 -8.63 -7.01 -7.61
C ARG A 13 -9.59 -5.97 -8.16
N ARG A 14 -10.83 -6.00 -7.67
CA ARG A 14 -11.83 -5.00 -8.02
C ARG A 14 -11.35 -3.59 -7.67
N GLY A 15 -10.77 -3.39 -6.48
CA GLY A 15 -10.19 -2.10 -6.10
C GLY A 15 -9.06 -1.65 -7.01
N MET A 16 -8.17 -2.55 -7.45
CA MET A 16 -7.11 -2.23 -8.43
C MET A 16 -7.70 -1.81 -9.79
N GLN A 17 -8.76 -2.48 -10.23
CA GLN A 17 -9.42 -2.17 -11.48
C GLN A 17 -10.22 -0.84 -11.42
N GLU A 18 -10.96 -0.61 -10.33
CA GLU A 18 -11.80 0.57 -10.13
C GLU A 18 -10.97 1.84 -9.92
N GLU A 19 -9.93 1.78 -9.07
CA GLU A 19 -9.14 2.96 -8.70
C GLU A 19 -7.97 3.23 -9.66
N LEU A 20 -7.34 2.18 -10.18
CA LEU A 20 -6.09 2.30 -10.94
C LEU A 20 -6.19 1.80 -12.38
N HIS A 21 -7.32 1.21 -12.79
CA HIS A 21 -7.53 0.64 -14.14
C HIS A 21 -6.52 -0.47 -14.52
N ILE A 22 -5.93 -1.15 -13.53
CA ILE A 22 -4.95 -2.22 -13.75
C ILE A 22 -5.66 -3.58 -13.73
N GLY A 23 -5.48 -4.35 -14.81
CA GLY A 23 -5.99 -5.71 -14.96
C GLY A 23 -5.22 -6.75 -14.14
N ASP A 24 -5.91 -7.82 -13.75
CA ASP A 24 -5.42 -8.86 -12.82
C ASP A 24 -4.16 -9.61 -13.29
N ASP A 25 -3.88 -9.64 -14.59
CA ASP A 25 -2.71 -10.27 -15.19
C ASP A 25 -1.45 -9.39 -15.11
N GLN A 26 -1.61 -8.12 -14.71
CA GLN A 26 -0.53 -7.13 -14.69
C GLN A 26 0.20 -7.07 -13.33
N TYR A 27 -0.25 -7.81 -12.33
CA TYR A 27 0.34 -7.80 -10.99
C TYR A 27 0.17 -9.11 -10.21
N ASP A 28 1.10 -9.35 -9.29
CA ASP A 28 0.96 -10.38 -8.26
C ASP A 28 0.32 -9.77 -7.00
N LEU A 29 -0.68 -10.45 -6.43
CA LEU A 29 -1.23 -10.11 -5.10
C LEU A 29 -0.71 -11.04 -4.03
N ARG A 30 -0.32 -10.45 -2.89
CA ARG A 30 0.05 -11.17 -1.68
C ARG A 30 -0.68 -10.63 -0.48
N LEU A 31 -1.41 -11.49 0.22
CA LEU A 31 -1.97 -11.18 1.53
C LEU A 31 -0.85 -11.15 2.58
N LEU A 32 -0.74 -10.05 3.32
CA LEU A 32 0.26 -9.86 4.37
C LEU A 32 -0.32 -10.08 5.77
N ALA A 33 -1.53 -9.56 6.02
CA ALA A 33 -2.19 -9.67 7.31
C ALA A 33 -3.69 -9.39 7.23
N PHE A 34 -4.40 -9.86 8.25
CA PHE A 34 -5.71 -9.36 8.65
C PHE A 34 -5.52 -8.32 9.75
N HIS A 35 -6.34 -7.27 9.75
CA HIS A 35 -6.29 -6.26 10.80
C HIS A 35 -7.69 -5.91 11.29
N VAL A 36 -7.76 -5.44 12.53
CA VAL A 36 -8.96 -4.88 13.14
C VAL A 36 -8.60 -3.48 13.62
N ALA A 37 -9.25 -2.47 13.04
CA ALA A 37 -9.16 -1.08 13.48
C ALA A 37 -10.28 -0.85 14.51
N THR A 38 -9.98 -1.09 15.78
CA THR A 38 -10.97 -1.04 16.88
C THR A 38 -11.59 0.34 17.05
N SER A 39 -10.82 1.40 16.85
CA SER A 39 -11.31 2.78 16.89
C SER A 39 -12.38 3.10 15.85
N LEU A 40 -12.43 2.34 14.76
CA LEU A 40 -13.38 2.50 13.66
C LEU A 40 -14.43 1.38 13.62
N SER A 41 -14.33 0.39 14.51
CA SER A 41 -15.14 -0.85 14.45
C SER A 41 -15.09 -1.52 13.07
N GLN A 42 -13.92 -1.49 12.44
CA GLN A 42 -13.67 -2.01 11.10
C GLN A 42 -12.64 -3.15 11.15
N TRP A 43 -12.74 -4.05 10.18
CA TRP A 43 -11.71 -5.04 9.89
C TRP A 43 -11.34 -4.97 8.41
N GLY A 44 -10.18 -5.48 8.07
CA GLY A 44 -9.70 -5.48 6.70
C GLY A 44 -8.50 -6.39 6.50
N VAL A 45 -7.97 -6.32 5.29
CA VAL A 45 -6.81 -7.08 4.84
C VAL A 45 -5.74 -6.14 4.29
N MET A 46 -4.50 -6.45 4.58
CA MET A 46 -3.33 -5.77 4.04
C MET A 46 -2.78 -6.62 2.90
N LEU A 47 -2.89 -6.13 1.67
CA LEU A 47 -2.34 -6.79 0.48
C LEU A 47 -1.22 -5.97 -0.14
N LEU A 48 -0.22 -6.67 -0.66
CA LEU A 48 0.82 -6.12 -1.52
C LEU A 48 0.50 -6.51 -2.96
N ALA A 49 0.30 -5.50 -3.82
CA ALA A 49 0.29 -5.66 -5.26
C ALA A 49 1.67 -5.34 -5.82
N ARG A 50 2.23 -6.24 -6.64
CA ARG A 50 3.49 -6.02 -7.35
C ARG A 50 3.26 -6.09 -8.85
N LEU A 51 3.39 -4.96 -9.53
CA LEU A 51 3.31 -4.89 -10.99
C LEU A 51 4.41 -5.76 -11.62
N SER A 52 4.05 -6.56 -12.62
CA SER A 52 4.93 -7.57 -13.22
C SER A 52 5.83 -7.01 -14.32
N ALA A 53 5.35 -6.04 -15.10
CA ALA A 53 6.03 -5.56 -16.30
C ALA A 53 5.90 -4.05 -16.57
N MET A 54 5.39 -3.28 -15.61
CA MET A 54 5.12 -1.85 -15.80
C MET A 54 6.19 -0.99 -15.15
N SER A 55 6.86 -0.13 -15.92
CA SER A 55 7.74 0.89 -15.36
C SER A 55 6.92 1.99 -14.67
N ARG A 56 7.57 2.81 -13.84
CA ARG A 56 6.91 3.99 -13.25
C ARG A 56 6.35 4.93 -14.31
N ALA A 57 7.09 5.18 -15.39
CA ALA A 57 6.65 6.06 -16.47
C ALA A 57 5.43 5.49 -17.20
N ASP A 58 5.40 4.17 -17.42
CA ASP A 58 4.24 3.51 -18.02
C ASP A 58 3.01 3.61 -17.12
N PHE A 59 3.20 3.47 -15.80
CA PHE A 59 2.13 3.60 -14.82
C PHE A 59 1.58 5.03 -14.73
N GLU A 60 2.44 6.04 -14.71
CA GLU A 60 2.03 7.45 -14.74
C GLU A 60 1.25 7.77 -16.03
N ALA A 61 1.71 7.29 -17.18
CA ALA A 61 1.03 7.45 -18.46
C ALA A 61 -0.27 6.63 -18.56
N HIS A 62 -0.38 5.51 -17.84
CA HIS A 62 -1.60 4.72 -17.74
C HIS A 62 -2.67 5.50 -16.97
N LEU A 63 -2.33 5.99 -15.78
CA LEU A 63 -3.25 6.76 -14.94
C LEU A 63 -3.71 8.07 -15.61
N SER A 64 -2.84 8.74 -16.36
CA SER A 64 -3.21 9.98 -17.07
C SER A 64 -4.25 9.79 -18.17
N ARG A 65 -4.49 8.55 -18.63
CA ARG A 65 -5.46 8.23 -19.70
C ARG A 65 -6.85 7.87 -19.15
N GLY A 66 -6.98 7.61 -17.85
CA GLY A 66 -8.15 6.95 -17.27
C GLY A 66 -9.08 7.81 -16.41
N VAL A 67 -9.08 9.14 -16.51
CA VAL A 67 -9.85 9.99 -15.58
C VAL A 67 -10.77 10.97 -16.31
N GLU A 68 -11.98 10.51 -16.66
CA GLU A 68 -13.11 11.39 -16.97
C GLU A 68 -14.00 11.62 -15.72
N ASP A 69 -13.87 10.82 -14.63
CA ASP A 69 -14.73 10.94 -13.44
C ASP A 69 -14.09 10.55 -12.07
N GLY A 70 -12.76 10.38 -11.98
CA GLY A 70 -12.07 9.95 -10.75
C GLY A 70 -11.80 11.08 -9.75
N TRP A 71 -12.85 11.64 -9.14
CA TRP A 71 -12.79 12.86 -8.33
C TRP A 71 -12.32 12.71 -6.85
N GLU A 72 -11.92 11.52 -6.37
CA GLU A 72 -11.51 11.37 -4.95
C GLU A 72 -9.99 11.41 -4.68
N HIS A 73 -9.14 11.19 -5.70
CA HIS A 73 -7.68 11.17 -5.52
C HIS A 73 -7.03 12.48 -5.98
N ARG A 74 -6.75 13.40 -5.04
CA ARG A 74 -6.09 14.69 -5.30
C ARG A 74 -4.64 14.57 -5.82
N ALA A 75 -3.92 13.51 -5.48
CA ALA A 75 -2.54 13.26 -5.91
C ALA A 75 -2.10 11.81 -5.61
N ILE A 76 -1.19 11.28 -6.43
CA ILE A 76 -0.46 10.02 -6.17
C ILE A 76 0.99 10.38 -5.88
N GLU A 77 1.53 9.82 -4.79
CA GLU A 77 2.93 10.01 -4.41
C GLU A 77 3.73 8.72 -4.58
N TYR A 78 4.93 8.88 -5.14
CA TYR A 78 5.84 7.78 -5.41
C TYR A 78 7.01 7.80 -4.44
N VAL A 79 7.26 6.67 -3.80
CA VAL A 79 8.37 6.49 -2.85
C VAL A 79 9.22 5.34 -3.32
N LEU A 80 10.55 5.51 -3.30
CA LEU A 80 11.46 4.40 -3.55
C LEU A 80 11.20 3.31 -2.50
N PHE A 81 10.85 2.11 -2.96
CA PHE A 81 10.52 1.01 -2.08
C PHE A 81 11.78 0.38 -1.50
N GLU A 82 12.32 1.02 -0.47
CA GLU A 82 13.47 0.60 0.31
C GLU A 82 13.22 0.94 1.78
N PRO A 83 13.74 0.16 2.75
CA PRO A 83 13.42 0.35 4.16
C PRO A 83 13.58 1.79 4.65
N VAL A 84 14.73 2.43 4.41
CA VAL A 84 14.99 3.81 4.89
C VAL A 84 14.07 4.83 4.20
N SER A 85 13.92 4.73 2.88
CA SER A 85 13.13 5.68 2.07
C SER A 85 11.64 5.63 2.45
N THR A 86 11.07 4.43 2.57
CA THR A 86 9.68 4.24 2.96
C THR A 86 9.43 4.64 4.41
N LEU A 87 10.30 4.26 5.36
CA LEU A 87 10.13 4.60 6.77
C LEU A 87 10.25 6.11 7.02
N ARG A 88 11.19 6.79 6.35
CA ARG A 88 11.27 8.27 6.41
C ARG A 88 10.00 8.92 5.87
N TYR A 89 9.46 8.40 4.76
CA TYR A 89 8.22 8.93 4.20
C TYR A 89 7.03 8.77 5.17
N LEU A 90 6.88 7.62 5.80
CA LEU A 90 5.81 7.38 6.79
C LEU A 90 5.93 8.29 8.02
N LEU A 91 7.16 8.52 8.49
CA LEU A 91 7.46 9.27 9.71
C LEU A 91 7.65 10.77 9.49
N ARG A 92 7.40 11.27 8.28
CA ARG A 92 7.41 12.70 7.97
C ARG A 92 6.52 13.47 8.95
N PRO A 93 7.00 14.59 9.55
CA PRO A 93 6.23 15.34 10.54
C PRO A 93 4.85 15.81 10.07
N ASP A 94 4.70 16.14 8.79
CA ASP A 94 3.43 16.59 8.20
C ASP A 94 2.41 15.45 7.98
N ARG A 95 2.82 14.18 8.16
CA ARG A 95 2.01 13.00 7.81
C ARG A 95 1.86 11.97 8.91
N ARG A 96 2.84 11.83 9.80
CA ARG A 96 2.91 10.72 10.77
C ARG A 96 1.62 10.54 11.58
N ASP A 97 0.92 11.65 11.85
CA ASP A 97 -0.30 11.71 12.65
C ASP A 97 -1.59 11.70 11.80
N ASN A 98 -1.47 11.62 10.46
CA ASN A 98 -2.56 11.75 9.48
C ASN A 98 -2.76 10.49 8.61
N TRP A 99 -2.15 9.37 8.98
CA TRP A 99 -2.34 8.10 8.27
C TRP A 99 -3.68 7.44 8.63
N THR A 100 -4.24 6.70 7.68
CA THR A 100 -5.26 5.70 8.04
C THR A 100 -4.61 4.66 8.98
N PRO A 101 -5.33 4.12 9.98
CA PRO A 101 -4.73 3.24 10.99
C PRO A 101 -3.98 2.03 10.40
N ALA A 102 -4.40 1.53 9.24
CA ALA A 102 -3.78 0.39 8.58
C ALA A 102 -2.51 0.73 7.79
N ALA A 103 -2.33 1.98 7.32
CA ALA A 103 -1.27 2.32 6.38
C ALA A 103 0.16 2.08 6.92
N PRO A 104 0.52 2.48 8.15
CA PRO A 104 1.86 2.21 8.69
C PRO A 104 2.15 0.71 8.80
N GLY A 105 1.16 -0.07 9.26
CA GLY A 105 1.26 -1.52 9.37
C GLY A 105 1.42 -2.21 8.02
N LEU A 106 0.64 -1.79 7.01
CA LEU A 106 0.74 -2.27 5.64
C LEU A 106 2.14 -2.05 5.07
N CYS A 107 2.66 -0.81 5.15
CA CYS A 107 3.97 -0.48 4.61
C CYS A 107 5.11 -1.22 5.34
N TYR A 108 5.05 -1.31 6.68
CA TYR A 108 6.04 -2.08 7.44
C TYR A 108 6.02 -3.57 7.06
N LEU A 109 4.84 -4.19 6.99
CA LEU A 109 4.71 -5.60 6.60
C LEU A 109 5.16 -5.84 5.17
N ALA A 110 4.91 -4.91 4.24
CA ALA A 110 5.41 -5.00 2.87
C ALA A 110 6.95 -4.99 2.83
N LEU A 111 7.59 -4.10 3.60
CA LEU A 111 9.05 -4.08 3.73
C LEU A 111 9.58 -5.36 4.35
N VAL A 112 8.96 -5.87 5.42
CA VAL A 112 9.37 -7.13 6.08
C VAL A 112 9.22 -8.32 5.13
N ASN A 113 8.15 -8.33 4.32
CA ASN A 113 7.94 -9.36 3.32
C ASN A 113 9.06 -9.40 2.26
N MET A 114 9.59 -8.24 1.88
CA MET A 114 10.63 -8.11 0.85
C MET A 114 12.05 -8.26 1.40
N TYR A 115 12.37 -7.59 2.50
CA TYR A 115 13.73 -7.42 3.02
C TYR A 115 14.01 -8.22 4.30
N GLY A 116 12.97 -8.79 4.91
CA GLY A 116 13.08 -9.49 6.19
C GLY A 116 13.13 -8.55 7.39
N ARG A 117 12.59 -9.02 8.50
CA ARG A 117 12.37 -8.23 9.72
C ARG A 117 13.65 -7.57 10.26
N ARG A 118 14.76 -8.30 10.34
CA ARG A 118 16.02 -7.79 10.91
C ARG A 118 16.51 -6.53 10.19
N GLN A 119 16.46 -6.53 8.86
CA GLN A 119 16.92 -5.39 8.07
C GLN A 119 16.00 -4.18 8.24
N VAL A 120 14.69 -4.41 8.26
CA VAL A 120 13.69 -3.35 8.43
C VAL A 120 13.77 -2.73 9.82
N ASP A 121 13.90 -3.54 10.87
CA ASP A 121 14.03 -3.06 12.26
C ASP A 121 15.31 -2.22 12.43
N ALA A 122 16.44 -2.66 11.87
CA ALA A 122 17.69 -1.88 11.91
C ALA A 122 17.58 -0.53 11.15
N ALA A 123 16.82 -0.51 10.03
CA ALA A 123 16.54 0.73 9.30
C ALA A 123 15.61 1.66 10.09
N LEU A 124 14.59 1.11 10.77
CA LEU A 124 13.69 1.86 11.64
C LEU A 124 14.44 2.52 12.78
N ASP A 125 15.29 1.76 13.50
CA ASP A 125 16.11 2.30 14.58
C ASP A 125 17.00 3.46 14.11
N ARG A 126 17.56 3.34 12.90
CA ARG A 126 18.34 4.43 12.28
C ARG A 126 17.46 5.65 12.01
N VAL A 127 16.31 5.48 11.37
CA VAL A 127 15.42 6.59 11.04
C VAL A 127 14.91 7.28 12.30
N LEU A 128 14.58 6.53 13.36
CA LEU A 128 14.12 7.10 14.62
C LEU A 128 15.21 7.94 15.31
N ARG A 129 16.47 7.51 15.28
CA ARG A 129 17.60 8.32 15.77
C ARG A 129 17.85 9.59 14.97
N ASP A 130 17.60 9.56 13.66
CA ASP A 130 17.74 10.75 12.81
C ASP A 130 16.63 11.79 13.08
N LEU A 131 15.51 11.37 13.68
CA LEU A 131 14.33 12.20 13.97
C LEU A 131 14.29 12.72 15.43
N SER A 132 15.12 12.17 16.32
CA SER A 132 15.24 12.57 17.73
C SER A 132 16.23 13.72 17.91
#